data_AF-A0AAN7QGC3-F1
#
_entry.id   AF-A0AAN7QGC3-F1
#
_cell.length_a   1.000
_cell.length_b   1.000
_cell.length_c   1.000
_cell.angle_alpha   90.00
_cell.angle_beta   90.00
_cell.angle_gamma   90.00
#
_symmetry.space_group_name_H-M   'P 1'
#
loop_
_entity.id
_entity.type
_entity.pdbx_description
1 polymer ?
#
loop_
_entity_poly.entity_id
_entity_poly.type
_entity_poly.pdbx_seq_one_letter_code
_entity_poly.pdbx_strand_id
1 'polypeptide(L)'
;MNVPGIGIPPQPQQQQQQQQQQPPQPLDNISKIKTLIGPLRESLSNTIKTAAQTLNQNSQVDVGSLKGVDQQIPRFDKCLEEFYSICDQVELHLKTSIKCLSQGESSNRYLQLPVAPTRNENLGIPDNTLTYPQFLSTVNAQIAFTKEIHDTLVAAAQNISPSD
;
A
#
# COMPACT_ATOMS: atom_id res chain seq x y z
N MET A 1 34.17 -9.38 70.20
CA MET A 1 33.28 -10.23 69.37
C MET A 1 32.65 -9.35 68.31
N ASN A 2 32.86 -9.77 67.07
CA ASN A 2 32.58 -9.06 65.83
C ASN A 2 31.20 -9.51 65.32
N VAL A 3 30.28 -8.58 65.01
CA VAL A 3 29.07 -8.89 64.22
C VAL A 3 28.90 -7.79 63.17
N PRO A 4 29.26 -8.05 61.90
CA PRO A 4 29.16 -7.08 60.81
C PRO A 4 27.72 -6.92 60.32
N GLY A 5 27.31 -5.67 60.08
CA GLY A 5 26.07 -5.33 59.38
C GLY A 5 26.08 -5.87 57.94
N ILE A 6 25.00 -6.57 57.59
CA ILE A 6 24.75 -7.11 56.26
C ILE A 6 24.41 -5.96 55.32
N GLY A 7 25.34 -5.61 54.42
CA GLY A 7 25.08 -4.78 53.27
C GLY A 7 24.24 -5.55 52.25
N ILE A 8 23.12 -4.96 51.86
CA ILE A 8 22.25 -5.46 50.79
C ILE A 8 22.88 -5.06 49.44
N PRO A 9 23.22 -5.99 48.54
CA PRO A 9 23.66 -5.64 47.21
C PRO A 9 22.46 -5.23 46.33
N PRO A 10 22.58 -4.20 45.47
CA PRO A 10 21.50 -3.80 44.57
C PRO A 10 21.30 -4.85 43.45
N GLN A 11 20.05 -5.25 43.24
CA GLN A 11 19.63 -6.11 42.14
C GLN A 11 19.88 -5.44 40.78
N PRO A 12 20.33 -6.19 39.75
CA PRO A 12 20.42 -5.68 38.39
C PRO A 12 19.02 -5.47 37.80
N GLN A 13 18.76 -4.23 37.42
CA GLN A 13 17.57 -3.79 36.70
C GLN A 13 17.54 -4.48 35.33
N GLN A 14 16.61 -5.42 35.14
CA GLN A 14 16.30 -5.96 33.82
C GLN A 14 15.78 -4.83 32.93
N GLN A 15 16.60 -4.40 31.97
CA GLN A 15 16.15 -3.63 30.81
C GLN A 15 15.19 -4.52 29.99
N GLN A 16 13.88 -4.30 30.15
CA GLN A 16 12.93 -4.65 29.10
C GLN A 16 13.27 -3.81 27.86
N GLN A 17 13.91 -4.42 26.87
CA GLN A 17 13.91 -3.92 25.50
C GLN A 17 12.46 -3.94 25.01
N GLN A 18 11.75 -2.83 25.17
CA GLN A 18 10.61 -2.53 24.31
C GLN A 18 11.17 -2.34 22.90
N GLN A 19 10.98 -3.35 22.04
CA GLN A 19 11.02 -3.14 20.60
C GLN A 19 10.00 -2.03 20.29
N GLN A 20 10.49 -0.82 20.04
CA GLN A 20 9.72 0.22 19.38
C GLN A 20 9.35 -0.33 18.00
N GLN A 21 8.17 -0.93 17.91
CA GLN A 21 7.48 -1.08 16.63
C GLN A 21 7.30 0.35 16.12
N GLN A 22 8.06 0.70 15.08
CA GLN A 22 7.86 1.96 14.38
C GLN A 22 6.37 2.07 14.04
N PRO A 23 5.71 3.19 14.38
CA PRO A 23 4.32 3.37 14.01
C PRO A 23 4.20 3.18 12.49
N PRO A 24 3.24 2.36 12.02
CA PRO A 24 3.03 2.18 10.60
C PRO A 24 2.81 3.56 9.98
N GLN A 25 3.77 3.99 9.18
CA GLN A 25 3.65 5.26 8.48
C GLN A 25 2.42 5.16 7.57
N PRO A 26 1.53 6.17 7.57
CA PRO A 26 0.40 6.18 6.66
C PRO A 26 0.95 6.02 5.23
N LEU A 27 0.50 4.98 4.52
CA LEU A 27 0.90 4.74 3.13
C LEU A 27 0.36 5.88 2.27
N ASP A 28 1.15 6.94 2.10
CA ASP A 28 0.82 8.03 1.21
C ASP A 28 1.23 7.67 -0.22
N ASN A 29 0.34 6.92 -0.89
CA ASN A 29 0.50 6.51 -2.28
C ASN A 29 0.67 7.72 -3.22
N ILE A 30 0.06 8.86 -2.91
CA ILE A 30 0.20 10.09 -3.70
C ILE A 30 1.61 10.66 -3.56
N SER A 31 2.16 10.69 -2.34
CA SER A 31 3.56 11.08 -2.13
C SER A 31 4.53 10.13 -2.83
N LYS A 32 4.28 8.81 -2.83
CA LYS A 32 5.07 7.85 -3.60
C LYS A 32 5.07 8.16 -5.10
N ILE A 33 3.91 8.45 -5.70
CA ILE A 33 3.83 8.86 -7.11
C ILE A 33 4.66 10.11 -7.37
N LYS A 34 4.55 11.13 -6.51
CA LYS A 34 5.34 12.38 -6.65
C LYS A 34 6.84 12.10 -6.67
N THR A 35 7.33 11.17 -5.84
CA THR A 35 8.74 10.77 -5.84
C THR A 35 9.17 10.02 -7.10
N LEU A 36 8.24 9.35 -7.79
CA LEU A 36 8.50 8.60 -9.03
C LEU A 36 8.51 9.49 -10.28
N ILE A 37 7.97 10.72 -10.24
CA ILE A 37 7.93 11.63 -11.41
C ILE A 37 9.33 11.98 -11.93
N GLY A 38 10.29 12.21 -11.04
CA GLY A 38 11.69 12.47 -11.41
C GLY A 38 12.32 11.28 -12.15
N PRO A 39 12.36 10.09 -11.52
CA PRO A 39 12.82 8.85 -12.14
C PRO A 39 12.12 8.53 -13.47
N LEU A 40 10.81 8.74 -13.56
CA LEU A 40 10.05 8.51 -14.79
C LEU A 40 10.55 9.39 -15.95
N ARG A 41 10.73 10.69 -15.68
CA ARG A 41 11.24 11.63 -16.67
C ARG A 41 12.67 11.29 -17.09
N GLU A 42 13.50 10.90 -16.14
CA GLU A 42 14.89 10.52 -16.41
C GLU A 42 14.98 9.24 -17.25
N SER A 43 14.26 8.19 -16.85
CA SER A 43 14.20 6.92 -17.55
C SER A 43 13.66 7.07 -18.98
N LEU A 44 12.62 7.89 -19.19
CA LEU A 44 12.12 8.23 -20.52
C LEU A 44 13.19 8.94 -21.36
N SER A 45 13.88 9.92 -20.79
CA SER A 45 14.96 10.65 -21.46
C SER A 45 16.10 9.71 -21.86
N ASN A 46 16.51 8.81 -20.97
CA ASN A 46 17.54 7.82 -21.23
C ASN A 46 17.10 6.84 -22.33
N THR A 47 15.86 6.37 -22.29
CA THR A 47 15.28 5.49 -23.32
C THR A 47 15.36 6.12 -24.71
N ILE A 48 14.94 7.39 -24.84
CA ILE A 48 14.96 8.10 -26.13
C ILE A 48 16.40 8.32 -26.60
N LYS A 49 17.32 8.71 -25.72
CA LYS A 49 18.74 8.89 -26.06
C LYS A 49 19.36 7.59 -26.55
N THR A 50 19.14 6.49 -25.84
CA THR A 50 19.64 5.17 -26.22
C THR A 50 19.06 4.71 -27.54
N ALA A 51 17.76 4.95 -27.80
CA ALA A 51 17.13 4.66 -29.08
C ALA A 51 17.80 5.43 -30.23
N ALA A 52 18.00 6.75 -30.05
CA ALA A 52 18.65 7.59 -31.04
C ALA A 52 20.10 7.16 -31.32
N GLN A 53 20.86 6.80 -30.28
CA GLN A 53 22.21 6.27 -30.42
C GLN A 53 22.23 4.93 -31.18
N THR A 54 21.28 4.05 -30.88
CA THR A 54 21.13 2.75 -31.56
C THR A 54 20.83 2.94 -33.04
N LEU A 55 19.88 3.82 -33.39
CA LEU A 55 19.56 4.13 -34.79
C LEU A 55 20.73 4.76 -35.55
N ASN A 56 21.43 5.70 -34.92
CA ASN A 56 22.59 6.35 -35.53
C ASN A 56 23.75 5.37 -35.76
N GLN A 57 23.99 4.47 -34.80
CA GLN A 57 25.01 3.43 -34.97
C GLN A 57 24.65 2.48 -36.11
N ASN A 58 23.39 2.01 -36.19
CA ASN A 58 22.94 1.17 -37.29
C ASN A 58 23.13 1.88 -38.65
N SER A 59 22.74 3.15 -38.74
CA SER A 59 22.94 3.94 -39.96
C SER A 59 24.42 4.07 -40.36
N GLN A 60 25.34 4.26 -39.41
CA GLN A 60 26.78 4.35 -39.69
C GLN A 60 27.39 3.01 -40.13
N VAL A 61 26.86 1.89 -39.62
CA VAL A 61 27.22 0.54 -40.08
C VAL A 61 26.75 0.33 -41.52
N ASP A 62 25.51 0.72 -41.84
CA ASP A 62 24.93 0.57 -43.18
C ASP A 62 25.69 1.38 -44.25
N VAL A 63 26.18 2.57 -43.91
CA VAL A 63 26.98 3.43 -44.81
C VAL A 63 28.45 2.97 -44.89
N GLY A 64 28.85 1.96 -44.11
CA GLY A 64 30.22 1.43 -44.10
C GLY A 64 31.24 2.34 -43.40
N SER A 65 30.77 3.34 -42.64
CA SER A 65 31.58 4.30 -41.88
C SER A 65 32.20 3.67 -40.63
N LEU A 66 31.50 2.70 -40.01
CA LEU A 66 31.98 1.93 -38.85
C LEU A 66 32.27 0.47 -39.25
N LYS A 67 33.52 0.03 -39.08
CA LYS A 67 33.97 -1.36 -39.32
C LYS A 67 33.80 -2.31 -38.12
N GLY A 68 33.04 -1.91 -37.11
CA GLY A 68 32.78 -2.71 -35.92
C GLY A 68 32.08 -1.93 -34.82
N VAL A 69 31.42 -2.65 -33.91
CA VAL A 69 30.71 -2.10 -32.75
C VAL A 69 31.71 -1.90 -31.59
N ASP A 70 32.65 -0.97 -31.72
CA ASP A 70 33.65 -0.70 -30.66
C ASP A 70 33.01 0.04 -29.47
N GLN A 71 31.92 0.78 -29.72
CA GLN A 71 31.17 1.50 -28.69
C GLN A 71 30.04 0.63 -28.12
N GLN A 72 30.23 0.12 -26.90
CA GLN A 72 29.16 -0.53 -26.14
C GLN A 72 28.10 0.51 -25.76
N ILE A 73 27.03 0.58 -26.57
CA ILE A 73 25.86 1.41 -26.24
C ILE A 73 25.05 0.70 -25.15
N PRO A 74 24.46 1.42 -24.18
CA PRO A 74 23.45 0.85 -23.29
C PRO A 74 22.38 0.09 -24.10
N ARG A 75 21.97 -1.09 -23.64
CA ARG A 75 20.92 -1.85 -24.33
C ARG A 75 19.60 -1.12 -24.22
N PHE A 76 19.02 -0.79 -25.37
CA PHE A 76 17.71 -0.13 -25.45
C PHE A 76 16.63 -0.88 -24.67
N ASP A 77 16.61 -2.22 -24.75
CA ASP A 77 15.64 -3.06 -24.02
C ASP A 77 15.68 -2.83 -22.51
N LYS A 78 16.88 -2.61 -21.95
CA LYS A 78 17.05 -2.36 -20.51
C LYS A 78 16.49 -0.99 -20.11
N CYS A 79 16.70 0.03 -20.93
CA CYS A 79 16.11 1.35 -20.69
C CYS A 79 14.58 1.31 -20.77
N LEU A 80 14.04 0.55 -21.73
CA LEU A 80 12.59 0.33 -21.83
C LEU A 80 12.02 -0.42 -20.61
N GLU A 81 12.69 -1.49 -20.16
CA GLU A 81 12.26 -2.26 -18.99
C GLU A 81 12.22 -1.38 -17.72
N GLU A 82 13.23 -0.54 -17.52
CA GLU A 82 13.25 0.43 -16.42
C GLU A 82 12.11 1.45 -16.51
N PHE A 83 11.83 1.97 -17.71
CA PHE A 83 10.72 2.90 -17.94
C PHE A 83 9.37 2.27 -17.60
N TYR A 84 9.12 1.05 -18.09
CA TYR A 84 7.87 0.33 -17.82
C TYR A 84 7.74 -0.03 -16.34
N SER A 85 8.82 -0.46 -15.68
CA SER A 85 8.80 -0.75 -14.23
C SER A 85 8.39 0.47 -13.39
N ILE A 86 8.79 1.68 -13.78
CA ILE A 86 8.37 2.91 -13.09
C ILE A 86 6.89 3.21 -13.40
N CYS A 87 6.45 3.03 -14.65
CA CYS A 87 5.04 3.18 -15.03
C CYS A 87 4.13 2.23 -14.23
N ASP A 88 4.52 0.96 -14.08
CA ASP A 88 3.78 -0.05 -13.31
C ASP A 88 3.63 0.35 -11.84
N GLN A 89 4.70 0.89 -11.24
CA GLN A 89 4.67 1.40 -9.86
C GLN A 89 3.73 2.61 -9.72
N VAL A 90 3.78 3.55 -10.67
CA VAL A 90 2.88 4.70 -10.69
C VAL A 90 1.42 4.24 -10.82
N GLU A 91 1.15 3.32 -11.74
CA GLU A 91 -0.18 2.75 -11.95
C GLU A 91 -0.70 2.05 -10.69
N LEU A 92 0.14 1.23 -10.04
CA LEU A 92 -0.21 0.54 -8.80
C LEU A 92 -0.61 1.54 -7.70
N HIS A 93 0.19 2.58 -7.48
CA HIS A 93 -0.11 3.59 -6.47
C HIS A 93 -1.37 4.40 -6.80
N LEU A 94 -1.62 4.72 -8.07
CA LEU A 94 -2.84 5.40 -8.50
C LEU A 94 -4.08 4.51 -8.26
N LYS A 95 -4.05 3.25 -8.71
CA LYS A 95 -5.12 2.28 -8.49
C LYS A 95 -5.42 2.09 -7.01
N THR A 96 -4.37 2.01 -6.19
CA THR A 96 -4.49 1.89 -4.73
C THR A 96 -5.12 3.14 -4.14
N SER A 97 -4.72 4.33 -4.58
CA SER A 97 -5.29 5.59 -4.09
C SER A 97 -6.78 5.72 -4.39
N ILE A 98 -7.20 5.32 -5.60
CA ILE A 98 -8.62 5.29 -5.99
C ILE A 98 -9.41 4.32 -5.10
N LYS A 99 -8.87 3.14 -4.83
CA LYS A 99 -9.51 2.17 -3.92
C LYS A 99 -9.64 2.71 -2.50
N CYS A 100 -8.62 3.38 -1.97
CA CYS A 100 -8.67 4.01 -0.66
C CYS A 100 -9.71 5.13 -0.59
N LEU A 101 -9.83 5.94 -1.65
CA LEU A 101 -10.86 6.99 -1.72
C LEU A 101 -12.26 6.36 -1.70
N SER A 102 -12.51 5.37 -2.56
CA SER A 102 -13.79 4.66 -2.64
C SER A 102 -14.13 3.94 -1.32
N GLN A 103 -13.12 3.38 -0.64
CA GLN A 103 -13.29 2.79 0.69
C GLN A 103 -13.70 3.85 1.72
N GLY A 104 -13.07 5.02 1.71
CA GLY A 104 -13.42 6.13 2.60
C GLY A 104 -14.85 6.64 2.36
N GLU A 105 -15.25 6.82 1.11
CA GLU A 105 -16.62 7.20 0.73
C GLU A 105 -17.65 6.16 1.18
N SER A 106 -17.35 4.87 0.97
CA SER A 106 -18.21 3.77 1.39
C SER A 106 -18.33 3.71 2.91
N SER A 107 -17.21 3.89 3.63
CA SER A 107 -17.20 3.95 5.09
C SER A 107 -18.11 5.08 5.59
N ASN A 108 -17.97 6.29 5.05
CA ASN A 108 -18.81 7.43 5.45
C ASN A 108 -20.29 7.28 5.08
N ARG A 109 -20.59 6.55 4.01
CA ARG A 109 -21.97 6.34 3.54
C ARG A 109 -22.70 5.27 4.36
N TYR A 110 -22.03 4.15 4.64
CA TYR A 110 -22.67 2.97 5.24
C TYR A 110 -22.42 2.83 6.74
N LEU A 111 -21.45 3.56 7.29
CA LEU A 111 -21.22 3.66 8.74
C LEU A 111 -21.39 5.09 9.21
N GLN A 112 -22.05 5.23 10.37
CA GLN A 112 -22.28 6.53 11.00
C GLN A 112 -21.11 6.95 11.91
N LEU A 113 -20.11 6.09 12.06
CA LEU A 113 -18.94 6.31 12.91
C LEU A 113 -17.66 6.24 12.07
N PRO A 114 -16.73 7.19 12.24
CA PRO A 114 -15.43 7.13 11.59
C PRO A 114 -14.64 5.90 12.07
N VAL A 115 -13.81 5.34 11.20
CA VAL A 115 -12.93 4.21 11.51
C VAL A 115 -11.50 4.73 11.64
N ALA A 116 -10.80 4.27 12.68
CA ALA A 116 -9.42 4.64 12.90
C ALA A 116 -8.55 4.18 11.70
N PRO A 117 -7.72 5.07 11.13
CA PRO A 117 -6.92 4.76 9.94
C PRO A 117 -5.76 3.80 10.22
N THR A 118 -5.42 3.59 11.49
CA THR A 118 -4.34 2.70 11.94
C THR A 118 -4.90 1.58 12.79
N ARG A 119 -4.26 0.41 12.71
CA ARG A 119 -4.63 -0.78 13.50
C ARG A 119 -4.27 -0.64 14.99
N ASN A 120 -3.53 0.39 15.39
CA ASN A 120 -3.04 0.50 16.76
C ASN A 120 -4.18 0.75 17.75
N GLU A 121 -4.44 -0.25 18.58
CA GLU A 121 -5.42 -0.22 19.67
C GLU A 121 -5.00 0.68 20.86
N ASN A 122 -3.77 1.23 20.83
CA ASN A 122 -3.13 1.87 22.00
C ASN A 122 -2.91 3.38 21.88
N LEU A 123 -3.41 4.05 20.84
CA LEU A 123 -3.47 5.52 20.85
C LEU A 123 -4.78 5.97 21.47
N GLY A 124 -4.83 7.16 22.09
CA GLY A 124 -6.06 7.77 22.60
C GLY A 124 -7.04 8.07 21.46
N ILE A 125 -7.66 7.03 20.92
CA ILE A 125 -8.69 7.11 19.89
C ILE A 125 -9.88 7.80 20.55
N PRO A 126 -10.43 8.88 19.95
CA PRO A 126 -11.61 9.54 20.51
C PRO A 126 -12.75 8.52 20.63
N ASP A 127 -13.53 8.60 21.72
CA ASP A 127 -14.61 7.66 22.05
C ASP A 127 -15.62 7.43 20.90
N ASN A 128 -15.68 8.36 19.95
CA ASN A 128 -16.58 8.35 18.81
C ASN A 128 -15.93 7.82 17.51
N THR A 129 -14.93 6.94 17.60
CA THR A 129 -14.24 6.33 16.44
C THR A 129 -14.04 4.83 16.65
N LEU A 130 -14.35 4.04 15.63
CA LEU A 130 -14.22 2.58 15.69
C LEU A 130 -12.77 2.15 15.42
N THR A 131 -12.28 1.18 16.19
CA THR A 131 -11.07 0.43 15.81
C THR A 131 -11.35 -0.47 14.62
N TYR A 132 -10.32 -0.91 13.90
CA TYR A 132 -10.50 -1.84 12.78
C TYR A 132 -11.20 -3.16 13.18
N PRO A 133 -10.88 -3.81 14.32
CA PRO A 133 -11.64 -4.97 14.80
C PRO A 133 -13.11 -4.66 15.10
N GLN A 134 -13.41 -3.52 15.73
CA GLN A 134 -14.78 -3.09 16.02
C GLN A 134 -15.56 -2.84 14.73
N PHE A 135 -14.94 -2.17 13.76
CA PHE A 135 -15.50 -1.99 12.42
C PHE A 135 -15.88 -3.33 11.77
N LEU A 136 -14.97 -4.31 11.77
CA LEU A 136 -15.25 -5.63 11.19
C LEU A 136 -16.41 -6.33 11.90
N SER A 137 -16.46 -6.27 13.23
CA SER A 137 -17.57 -6.82 14.01
C SER A 137 -18.91 -6.18 13.62
N THR A 138 -18.96 -4.84 13.56
CA THR A 138 -20.15 -4.08 13.18
C THR A 138 -20.62 -4.42 11.77
N VAL A 139 -19.72 -4.47 10.80
CA VAL A 139 -20.07 -4.79 9.40
C VAL A 139 -20.60 -6.23 9.30
N ASN A 140 -19.98 -7.19 9.99
CA ASN A 140 -20.47 -8.57 9.98
C ASN A 140 -21.87 -8.69 10.60
N ALA A 141 -22.14 -7.96 11.69
CA ALA A 141 -23.47 -7.92 12.30
C ALA A 141 -24.52 -7.30 11.35
N GLN A 142 -24.18 -6.20 10.67
CA GLN A 142 -25.06 -5.58 9.66
C GLN A 142 -25.37 -6.54 8.50
N ILE A 143 -24.36 -7.28 8.02
CA ILE A 143 -24.54 -8.28 6.95
C ILE A 143 -25.46 -9.41 7.43
N ALA A 144 -25.23 -9.96 8.63
CA ALA A 144 -26.05 -11.03 9.19
C ALA A 144 -27.52 -10.59 9.34
N PHE A 145 -27.75 -9.42 9.93
CA PHE A 145 -29.08 -8.87 10.10
C PHE A 145 -29.80 -8.63 8.77
N THR A 146 -29.08 -8.12 7.76
CA THR A 146 -29.66 -7.91 6.42
C THR A 146 -30.06 -9.24 5.77
N LYS A 147 -29.28 -10.30 5.96
CA LYS A 147 -29.63 -11.66 5.49
C LYS A 147 -30.88 -12.20 6.19
N GLU A 148 -30.98 -12.03 7.51
CA GLU A 148 -32.16 -12.45 8.26
C GLU A 148 -33.44 -11.75 7.78
N ILE A 149 -33.37 -10.43 7.51
CA ILE A 149 -34.49 -9.68 6.93
C ILE A 149 -34.85 -10.24 5.55
N HIS A 150 -33.86 -10.44 4.69
CA HIS A 150 -34.06 -11.00 3.35
C HIS A 150 -34.75 -12.36 3.41
N ASP A 151 -34.23 -13.28 4.24
CA ASP A 151 -34.75 -14.64 4.34
C ASP A 151 -36.17 -14.65 4.91
N THR A 152 -36.45 -13.77 5.88
CA THR A 152 -37.81 -13.57 6.41
C THR A 152 -38.77 -13.06 5.33
N LEU A 153 -38.35 -12.08 4.52
CA LEU A 153 -39.15 -11.54 3.41
C LEU A 153 -39.39 -12.59 2.32
N VAL A 154 -38.37 -13.38 1.96
CA VAL A 154 -38.50 -14.48 0.98
C VAL A 154 -39.47 -15.54 1.48
N ALA A 155 -39.35 -15.96 2.74
CA ALA A 155 -40.28 -16.91 3.35
C ALA A 155 -41.72 -16.37 3.35
N ALA A 156 -41.92 -15.09 3.70
CA ALA A 156 -43.23 -14.46 3.64
C ALA A 156 -43.78 -14.41 2.20
N ALA A 157 -42.96 -14.04 1.22
CA ALA A 157 -43.38 -13.97 -0.19
C ALA A 157 -43.79 -15.33 -0.75
N GLN A 158 -43.07 -16.41 -0.41
CA GLN A 158 -43.41 -17.79 -0.81
C GLN A 158 -44.73 -18.26 -0.19
N ASN A 159 -45.04 -17.82 1.03
CA ASN A 159 -46.34 -18.12 1.66
C ASN A 159 -47.51 -17.35 1.02
N ILE A 160 -47.24 -16.22 0.36
CA ILE A 160 -48.27 -15.34 -0.23
C ILE A 160 -48.50 -15.64 -1.73
N SER A 161 -47.53 -16.23 -2.42
CA SER A 161 -47.66 -16.65 -3.82
C SER A 161 -48.01 -18.15 -3.88
N PRO A 162 -49.30 -18.55 -3.76
CA PRO A 162 -49.67 -19.94 -4.03
C PRO A 162 -49.25 -20.27 -5.46
N SER A 163 -48.56 -21.39 -5.63
CA SER A 163 -48.30 -21.97 -6.95
C SER A 163 -49.66 -22.40 -7.52
N ASP A 164 -50.14 -21.69 -8.53
CA ASP A 164 -51.16 -22.18 -9.46
C ASP A 164 -50.45 -22.89 -10.63
#